data_AF-M2WS16-F1
#
_entry.id   AF-M2WS16-F1
#
_cell.length_a   1.000
_cell.length_b   1.000
_cell.length_c   1.000
_cell.angle_alpha   90.00
_cell.angle_beta   90.00
_cell.angle_gamma   90.00
#
_symmetry.space_group_name_H-M   'P 1'
#
loop_
_entity.id
_entity.type
_entity.pdbx_description
1 polymer ?
#
loop_
_entity_poly.entity_id
_entity_poly.type
_entity_poly.pdbx_seq_one_letter_code
_entity_poly.pdbx_strand_id
1 'polypeptide(L)' 'MFALLKDSSEFLRLVKLAPSSFQLELKLAIKSEFRKHSSETRESHIAFLLAEGRRRLVDLEKYLKMTL' A
#
# COMPACT_ATOMS: atom_id res chain seq x y z
N MET A 1 -2.66 14.40 -6.56
CA MET A 1 -1.46 14.44 -5.69
C MET A 1 -1.77 14.19 -4.20
N PHE A 2 -2.79 14.81 -3.61
CA PHE A 2 -3.17 14.59 -2.19
C PHE A 2 -3.66 13.17 -1.84
N ALA A 3 -4.40 12.51 -2.74
CA ALA A 3 -4.87 11.13 -2.52
C ALA A 3 -3.71 10.11 -2.43
N LEU A 4 -2.70 10.25 -3.29
CA LEU A 4 -1.47 9.45 -3.29
C LEU A 4 -0.68 9.60 -1.97
N LEU A 5 -0.61 10.82 -1.42
CA LEU A 5 0.08 11.07 -0.14
C LEU A 5 -0.68 10.46 1.05
N LYS A 6 -2.01 10.55 1.05
CA LYS A 6 -2.86 9.96 2.08
C LYS A 6 -2.76 8.42 2.07
N ASP A 7 -2.87 7.81 0.89
CA ASP A 7 -2.76 6.36 0.77
C ASP A 7 -1.36 5.85 1.15
N SER A 8 -0.31 6.57 0.76
CA SER A 8 1.07 6.23 1.16
C SER A 8 1.27 6.24 2.69
N SER A 9 0.58 7.13 3.41
CA SER A 9 0.63 7.17 4.87
C SER A 9 -0.09 5.99 5.54
N GLU A 10 -1.20 5.52 4.98
CA GLU A 10 -1.90 4.31 5.46
C GLU A 10 -1.06 3.06 5.22
N PHE A 11 -0.42 2.94 4.05
CA PHE A 11 0.51 1.86 3.74
C PHE A 11 1.68 1.81 4.73
N LEU A 12 2.28 2.96 5.04
CA LEU A 12 3.36 3.04 6.03
C LEU A 12 2.89 2.69 7.44
N ARG A 13 1.63 2.97 7.79
CA ARG A 13 1.05 2.56 9.07
C ARG A 13 0.94 1.04 9.17
N LEU A 14 0.49 0.36 8.12
CA LEU A 14 0.44 -1.11 8.11
C LEU A 14 1.83 -1.74 8.17
N VAL A 15 2.83 -1.16 7.49
CA VAL A 15 4.21 -1.65 7.58
C VAL A 15 4.68 -1.68 9.04
N LYS A 16 4.29 -0.70 9.85
CA LYS A 16 4.63 -0.68 11.29
C LYS A 16 3.87 -1.73 12.12
N LEU A 17 2.70 -2.17 11.66
CA LEU A 17 1.89 -3.20 12.33
C LEU A 17 2.32 -4.62 11.97
N ALA A 18 3.05 -4.80 10.86
CA ALA A 18 3.59 -6.10 10.48
C ALA A 18 4.72 -6.54 11.43
N PRO A 19 4.93 -7.85 11.64
CA PRO A 19 6.07 -8.35 12.41
C PRO A 19 7.40 -7.83 11.86
N SER A 20 8.35 -7.52 12.75
CA SER A 20 9.65 -6.89 12.41
C SER A 20 10.40 -7.60 11.27
N SER A 21 10.29 -8.93 11.19
CA SER A 21 10.90 -9.76 10.14
C SER A 21 10.37 -9.46 8.74
N PHE A 22 9.13 -8.98 8.60
CA PHE A 22 8.46 -8.73 7.31
C PHE A 22 8.38 -7.25 6.94
N GLN A 23 8.67 -6.32 7.87
CA GLN A 23 8.48 -4.88 7.63
C GLN A 23 9.31 -4.36 6.45
N LEU A 24 10.58 -4.79 6.35
CA LEU A 24 11.47 -4.35 5.29
C LEU A 24 10.99 -4.83 3.91
N GLU A 25 10.64 -6.11 3.82
CA GLU A 25 10.12 -6.72 2.60
C GLU A 25 8.82 -6.04 2.15
N LEU A 26 7.88 -5.86 3.07
CA LEU A 26 6.61 -5.21 2.81
C LEU A 26 6.81 -3.76 2.34
N LYS A 27 7.71 -3.01 2.97
CA LYS A 27 8.06 -1.63 2.56
C LYS A 27 8.64 -1.58 1.15
N LEU A 28 9.53 -2.52 0.80
CA LEU A 28 10.13 -2.60 -0.53
C LEU A 28 9.10 -2.98 -1.59
N ALA A 29 8.21 -3.93 -1.30
CA ALA A 29 7.14 -4.35 -2.20
C ALA A 29 6.19 -3.18 -2.51
N ILE A 30 5.72 -2.47 -1.49
CA ILE A 30 4.86 -1.29 -1.65
C ILE A 30 5.56 -0.22 -2.50
N LYS A 31 6.81 0.12 -2.17
CA LYS A 31 7.59 1.12 -2.92
C LYS A 31 7.81 0.73 -4.38
N SER A 32 8.04 -0.55 -4.65
CA SER A 32 8.17 -1.09 -6.01
C SER A 32 6.88 -0.89 -6.80
N GLU A 33 5.73 -1.20 -6.19
CA GLU A 33 4.43 -1.06 -6.85
C GLU A 33 4.10 0.39 -7.20
N PHE A 34 4.31 1.34 -6.27
CA PHE A 34 4.15 2.77 -6.57
C PHE A 34 5.08 3.25 -7.69
N ARG A 35 6.29 2.69 -7.80
CA ARG A 35 7.24 3.05 -8.85
C ARG A 35 6.80 2.55 -10.23
N LYS A 36 6.18 1.36 -10.32
CA LYS A 36 5.67 0.83 -11.61
C LYS A 36 4.65 1.75 -12.26
N HIS A 37 3.89 2.49 -11.44
CA HIS A 37 2.81 3.37 -11.91
C HIS A 37 3.15 4.86 -11.75
N SER A 38 4.41 5.23 -11.51
CA SER A 38 4.79 6.63 -11.21
C SER A 38 4.64 7.57 -12.41
N SER A 39 4.64 7.04 -13.63
CA SER A 39 4.42 7.80 -14.87
C SER A 39 2.95 7.81 -15.32
N GLU A 40 2.04 7.18 -14.58
CA GLU A 40 0.62 7.19 -14.93
C GLU A 40 0.04 8.59 -14.70
N THR A 41 -0.67 9.09 -15.71
CA THR A 41 -1.28 10.43 -15.71
C THR A 41 -2.78 10.39 -15.91
N ARG A 42 -3.34 9.24 -16.33
CA ARG A 42 -4.79 9.07 -16.50
C ARG A 42 -5.46 8.95 -15.13
N GLU A 43 -6.21 9.97 -14.76
CA GLU A 43 -6.84 10.05 -13.43
C GLU A 43 -7.74 8.86 -13.10
N SER A 44 -8.51 8.35 -14.08
CA SER A 44 -9.36 7.17 -13.89
C SER A 44 -8.57 5.91 -13.58
N HIS A 45 -7.40 5.75 -14.21
CA HIS A 45 -6.52 4.61 -13.96
C HIS A 45 -5.83 4.74 -12.61
N ILE A 46 -5.36 5.94 -12.25
CA ILE A 46 -4.83 6.22 -10.91
C ILE A 46 -5.87 5.90 -9.84
N ALA A 47 -7.12 6.35 -10.01
CA ALA A 47 -8.21 6.08 -9.08
C ALA A 47 -8.48 4.58 -8.93
N PHE A 48 -8.47 3.83 -10.05
CA PHE A 48 -8.59 2.38 -10.05
C PHE A 48 -7.44 1.71 -9.26
N LEU A 49 -6.19 2.08 -9.53
CA LEU A 49 -5.01 1.53 -8.86
C LEU A 49 -5.03 1.83 -7.35
N LEU A 50 -5.45 3.03 -6.95
CA LEU A 50 -5.59 3.38 -5.53
C LEU A 50 -6.72 2.59 -4.84
N ALA A 51 -7.85 2.36 -5.53
CA ALA A 51 -8.93 1.53 -5.02
C ALA A 51 -8.50 0.07 -4.84
N GLU A 52 -7.76 -0.48 -5.80
CA GLU A 52 -7.20 -1.83 -5.72
C GLU A 52 -6.17 -1.94 -4.58
N GLY A 53 -5.28 -0.96 -4.47
CA GLY A 53 -4.31 -0.85 -3.38
C GLY A 53 -4.98 -0.84 -2.01
N ARG A 54 -6.03 -0.03 -1.82
CA ARG A 54 -6.81 0.02 -0.58
C ARG A 54 -7.48 -1.31 -0.25
N ARG A 55 -8.03 -2.03 -1.23
CA ARG A 55 -8.61 -3.37 -1.00
C ARG A 55 -7.55 -4.34 -0.49
N ARG A 56 -6.40 -4.44 -1.17
CA ARG A 56 -5.27 -5.29 -0.75
C ARG A 56 -4.75 -4.91 0.65
N LEU A 57 -4.76 -3.62 0.97
CA LEU A 57 -4.37 -3.07 2.26
C LEU A 57 -5.30 -3.58 3.40
N VAL A 58 -6.62 -3.58 3.18
CA VAL A 58 -7.60 -4.13 4.13
C VAL A 58 -7.40 -5.63 4.34
N ASP A 59 -7.13 -6.38 3.27
CA ASP A 59 -6.91 -7.82 3.35
C ASP A 59 -5.61 -8.15 4.12
N LEU A 60 -4.55 -7.37 3.89
CA LEU A 60 -3.32 -7.48 4.65
C LEU A 60 -3.52 -7.15 6.14
N GLU A 61 -4.28 -6.09 6.46
CA GLU A 61 -4.59 -5.76 7.85
C GLU A 61 -5.35 -6.89 8.56
N LYS A 62 -6.34 -7.49 7.88
CA LYS A 62 -7.06 -8.67 8.40
C LYS A 62 -6.12 -9.85 8.64
N TYR A 63 -5.26 -10.16 7.67
CA TYR A 63 -4.29 -11.24 7.79
C TYR A 63 -3.35 -11.04 8.98
N LEU A 64 -2.81 -9.83 9.13
CA LEU A 64 -1.95 -9.48 10.25
C LEU A 64 -2.67 -9.63 11.60
N LYS A 65 -3.95 -9.24 11.70
CA LYS A 65 -4.76 -9.42 12.92
C LYS A 65 -5.14 -10.87 13.24
N MET A 66 -5.15 -11.77 12.26
CA MET A 66 -5.43 -13.19 12.47
C MET A 66 -4.17 -14.00 12.81
N THR A 67 -3.00 -13.49 12.40
CA THR A 67 -1.71 -14.19 12.53
C THR A 67 -0.92 -13.74 13.76
N LEU A 68 -1.18 -12.52 14.26
CA LEU A 68 -0.67 -11.97 15.52
C LEU A 68 -1.69 -12.15 16.64
#